data_AF-A0A2E4BHR8-F1
#
_entry.id   AF-A0A2E4BHR8-F1
#
_cell.length_a   1.000
_cell.length_b   1.000
_cell.length_c   1.000
_cell.angle_alpha   90.00
_cell.angle_beta   90.00
_cell.angle_gamma   90.00
#
_symmetry.space_group_name_H-M   'P 1'
#
loop_
_entity.id
_entity.type
_entity.pdbx_description
1 polymer ?
#
loop_
_entity_poly.entity_id
_entity_poly.type
_entity_poly.pdbx_seq_one_letter_code
_entity_poly.pdbx_strand_id
1 'polypeptide(L)'
;MTAQPIVASDIAPNATSPTNQDTISVDGFVTTKFTSVGDTIEIFANTKGHSGNVQTTSTIVTADILHYPDNDPIGIITQGETPQNPVVIDTVVMQPESYHEESQEIMIWAGTYTVPINSLGGVYGASISMEEGGLTATDNPTQIPDKLVSEIEQLLQTIDNTWDSANPTMDMKAVFDNLNSSGAQAPGGGGWTEFVDDATRGTG
;
A
#
# COMPACT_ATOMS: atom_id res chain seq x y z
N MET A 1 25.87 1.41 -10.29
CA MET A 1 24.96 2.21 -9.44
C MET A 1 24.49 1.29 -8.33
N THR A 2 24.93 1.52 -7.11
CA THR A 2 24.52 0.74 -5.94
C THR A 2 23.26 1.40 -5.38
N ALA A 3 22.11 0.79 -5.58
CA ALA A 3 20.91 1.18 -4.82
C ALA A 3 21.22 0.88 -3.36
N GLN A 4 21.40 1.93 -2.55
CA GLN A 4 21.43 1.75 -1.11
C GLN A 4 20.01 1.40 -0.66
N PRO A 5 19.83 0.44 0.26
CA PRO A 5 18.54 0.20 0.87
C PRO A 5 18.11 1.49 1.57
N ILE A 6 17.00 2.07 1.11
CA ILE A 6 16.32 3.13 1.85
C ILE A 6 15.60 2.43 3.01
N VAL A 7 15.76 2.94 4.22
CA VAL A 7 14.96 2.49 5.34
C VAL A 7 13.54 2.98 5.07
N ALA A 8 12.61 2.06 4.80
CA ALA A 8 11.19 2.38 4.75
C ALA A 8 10.78 2.89 6.13
N SER A 9 10.25 4.12 6.19
CA SER A 9 9.94 4.82 7.42
C SER A 9 8.46 4.70 7.81
N ASP A 10 7.80 3.55 7.63
CA ASP A 10 6.35 3.52 7.83
C ASP A 10 5.70 2.24 8.40
N ILE A 11 4.47 2.47 8.89
CA ILE A 11 3.82 1.94 10.11
C ILE A 11 3.06 0.60 9.96
N ALA A 12 3.16 -0.08 8.81
CA ALA A 12 2.49 -1.37 8.62
C ALA A 12 3.46 -2.41 8.04
N PRO A 13 3.57 -3.60 8.64
CA PRO A 13 2.80 -4.09 9.80
C PRO A 13 3.43 -3.73 11.15
N ASN A 14 4.22 -2.64 11.23
CA ASN A 14 5.02 -2.29 12.40
C ASN A 14 4.62 -0.95 13.00
N ALA A 15 4.25 -0.87 14.27
CA ALA A 15 4.03 0.40 14.94
C ALA A 15 5.22 0.79 15.82
N THR A 16 5.69 2.04 15.68
CA THR A 16 6.78 2.57 16.49
C THR A 16 6.27 3.67 17.42
N SER A 17 6.57 3.57 18.71
CA SER A 17 6.21 4.60 19.67
C SER A 17 6.97 5.90 19.41
N PRO A 18 6.28 7.05 19.34
CA PRO A 18 6.92 8.36 19.17
C PRO A 18 7.70 8.82 20.41
N THR A 19 7.49 8.20 21.57
CA THR A 19 8.07 8.64 22.85
C THR A 19 9.38 7.91 23.17
N ASN A 20 9.44 6.61 22.88
CA ASN A 20 10.48 5.69 23.32
C ASN A 20 11.13 4.92 22.16
N GLN A 21 10.64 5.08 20.92
CA GLN A 21 11.09 4.35 19.72
C GLN A 21 10.93 2.82 19.80
N ASP A 22 10.19 2.32 20.79
CA ASP A 22 9.82 0.91 20.86
C ASP A 22 8.98 0.53 19.63
N THR A 23 9.33 -0.58 19.00
CA THR A 23 8.65 -1.05 17.78
C THR A 23 7.96 -2.37 18.07
N ILE A 24 6.68 -2.41 17.75
CA ILE A 24 5.87 -3.63 17.74
C ILE A 24 5.63 -4.06 16.29
N SER A 25 5.61 -5.35 16.04
CA SER A 25 5.39 -5.91 14.70
C SER A 25 4.54 -7.15 14.77
N VAL A 26 3.63 -7.33 13.82
CA VAL A 26 2.82 -8.53 13.67
C VAL A 26 2.93 -9.08 12.25
N ASP A 27 2.98 -10.39 12.12
CA ASP A 27 2.98 -11.10 10.84
C ASP A 27 2.06 -12.31 10.96
N GLY A 28 1.05 -12.37 10.11
CA GLY A 28 -0.07 -13.29 10.22
C GLY A 28 -0.16 -14.27 9.06
N PHE A 29 -0.49 -15.53 9.35
CA PHE A 29 -0.76 -16.52 8.31
C PHE A 29 -1.82 -17.54 8.73
N VAL A 30 -2.40 -18.20 7.73
CA VAL A 30 -3.40 -19.26 7.90
C VAL A 30 -2.91 -20.56 7.29
N THR A 31 -3.32 -21.70 7.85
CA THR A 31 -2.84 -23.02 7.40
C THR A 31 -3.45 -23.46 6.07
N THR A 32 -4.68 -23.06 5.79
CA THR A 32 -5.36 -23.42 4.54
C THR A 32 -5.82 -22.20 3.76
N LYS A 33 -5.65 -22.28 2.43
CA LYS A 33 -6.18 -21.32 1.46
C LYS A 33 -7.55 -21.73 0.91
N PHE A 34 -7.96 -22.97 1.12
CA PHE A 34 -9.23 -23.53 0.66
C PHE A 34 -9.90 -24.26 1.81
N THR A 35 -11.16 -23.92 2.06
CA THR A 35 -11.92 -24.44 3.19
C THR A 35 -13.36 -24.69 2.74
N SER A 36 -14.00 -25.71 3.29
CA SER A 36 -15.43 -25.93 3.13
C SER A 36 -16.18 -25.37 4.34
N VAL A 37 -17.50 -25.26 4.22
CA VAL A 37 -18.36 -24.92 5.36
C VAL A 37 -18.26 -26.04 6.42
N GLY A 38 -18.11 -25.65 7.68
CA GLY A 38 -17.91 -26.58 8.79
C GLY A 38 -16.46 -27.01 9.04
N ASP A 39 -15.51 -26.65 8.17
CA ASP A 39 -14.09 -26.91 8.41
C ASP A 39 -13.52 -25.90 9.42
N THR A 40 -12.52 -26.35 10.19
CA THR A 40 -11.76 -25.50 11.10
C THR A 40 -10.47 -25.06 10.44
N ILE A 41 -10.22 -23.75 10.50
CA ILE A 41 -9.02 -23.08 10.00
C ILE A 41 -8.18 -22.71 11.22
N GLU A 42 -6.88 -22.96 11.12
CA GLU A 42 -5.91 -22.49 12.11
C GLU A 42 -5.28 -21.19 11.61
N ILE A 43 -5.20 -20.23 12.52
CA ILE A 43 -4.68 -18.89 12.31
C ILE A 43 -3.47 -18.75 13.22
N PHE A 44 -2.35 -18.33 12.65
CA PHE A 44 -1.11 -18.14 13.37
C PHE A 44 -0.61 -16.71 13.18
N ALA A 45 0.05 -16.19 14.20
CA ALA A 45 0.68 -14.89 14.14
C ALA A 45 2.01 -14.88 14.89
N ASN A 46 3.01 -14.27 14.29
CA ASN A 46 4.30 -13.97 14.90
C ASN A 46 4.31 -12.51 15.32
N THR A 47 4.67 -12.25 16.57
CA THR A 47 4.71 -10.87 17.10
C THR A 47 6.05 -10.56 17.74
N LYS A 48 6.47 -9.30 17.61
CA LYS A 48 7.64 -8.75 18.31
C LYS A 48 7.23 -7.52 19.10
N GLY A 49 7.94 -7.26 20.20
CA GLY A 49 7.71 -6.10 21.06
C GLY A 49 6.63 -6.33 22.12
N HIS A 50 6.28 -7.59 22.39
CA HIS A 50 5.41 -7.98 23.48
C HIS A 50 6.12 -7.79 24.84
N SER A 51 5.34 -7.54 25.89
CA SER A 51 5.85 -7.56 27.26
C SER A 51 5.66 -8.93 27.92
N GLY A 52 6.48 -9.23 28.93
CA GLY A 52 6.36 -10.49 29.67
C GLY A 52 6.74 -11.73 28.87
N ASN A 53 6.15 -12.87 29.23
CA ASN A 53 6.36 -14.15 28.58
C ASN A 53 5.03 -14.81 28.19
N VAL A 54 5.08 -16.00 27.58
CA VAL A 54 3.88 -16.75 27.13
C VAL A 54 2.76 -16.84 28.19
N GLN A 55 3.10 -16.87 29.48
CA GLN A 55 2.13 -17.00 30.57
C GLN A 55 1.71 -15.67 31.21
N THR A 56 2.48 -14.61 31.00
CA THR A 56 2.32 -13.33 31.70
C THR A 56 2.24 -12.13 30.77
N THR A 57 2.19 -12.36 29.46
CA THR A 57 2.10 -11.29 28.47
C THR A 57 0.78 -10.53 28.63
N SER A 58 0.85 -9.21 28.52
CA SER A 58 -0.34 -8.35 28.41
C SER A 58 -0.69 -8.02 26.97
N THR A 59 0.09 -8.52 26.01
CA THR A 59 -0.17 -8.29 24.59
C THR A 59 -1.48 -8.96 24.21
N ILE A 60 -2.33 -8.21 23.52
CA ILE A 60 -3.59 -8.74 22.99
C ILE A 60 -3.39 -8.91 21.49
N VAL A 61 -3.62 -10.13 20.99
CA VAL A 61 -3.58 -10.42 19.56
C VAL A 61 -4.94 -10.92 19.12
N THR A 62 -5.49 -10.28 18.09
CA THR A 62 -6.81 -10.59 17.53
C THR A 62 -6.73 -10.80 16.03
N ALA A 63 -7.50 -11.74 15.51
CA ALA A 63 -7.69 -11.97 14.09
C ALA A 63 -9.14 -11.70 13.70
N ASP A 64 -9.37 -10.61 12.98
CA ASP A 64 -10.66 -10.30 12.37
C ASP A 64 -10.83 -11.12 11.10
N ILE A 65 -11.89 -11.92 11.06
CA ILE A 65 -12.26 -12.69 9.88
C ILE A 65 -13.00 -11.76 8.93
N LEU A 66 -12.45 -11.61 7.73
CA LEU A 66 -12.96 -10.73 6.69
C LEU A 66 -13.67 -11.56 5.62
N HIS A 67 -14.86 -11.12 5.22
CA HIS A 67 -15.57 -11.62 4.05
C HIS A 67 -15.61 -10.53 2.97
N TYR A 68 -15.32 -10.92 1.73
CA TYR A 68 -15.30 -10.03 0.57
C TYR A 68 -16.48 -10.38 -0.36
N PRO A 69 -17.68 -9.81 -0.13
CA PRO A 69 -18.91 -10.25 -0.79
C PRO A 69 -18.97 -9.92 -2.28
N ASP A 70 -18.28 -8.86 -2.71
CA ASP A 70 -18.32 -8.35 -4.08
C ASP A 70 -17.17 -8.87 -4.95
N ASN A 71 -16.25 -9.66 -4.38
CA ASN A 71 -15.08 -10.17 -5.08
C ASN A 71 -15.34 -11.56 -5.68
N ASP A 72 -14.94 -11.76 -6.93
CA ASP A 72 -14.96 -13.08 -7.57
C ASP A 72 -13.78 -13.94 -7.08
N PRO A 73 -14.03 -15.10 -6.46
CA PRO A 73 -12.96 -16.02 -6.06
C PRO A 73 -12.05 -16.43 -7.21
N ILE A 74 -12.58 -16.59 -8.43
CA ILE A 74 -11.77 -16.98 -9.59
C ILE A 74 -10.87 -15.83 -10.03
N GLY A 75 -11.40 -14.59 -10.06
CA GLY A 75 -10.62 -13.39 -10.36
C GLY A 75 -9.42 -13.21 -9.43
N ILE A 76 -9.63 -13.36 -8.12
CA ILE A 76 -8.55 -13.26 -7.13
C ILE A 76 -7.48 -14.34 -7.33
N ILE A 77 -7.89 -15.59 -7.56
CA ILE A 77 -6.94 -16.71 -7.70
C ILE A 77 -6.18 -16.66 -9.03
N THR A 78 -6.86 -16.32 -10.12
CA THR A 78 -6.30 -16.49 -11.48
C THR A 78 -5.72 -15.21 -12.06
N GLN A 79 -6.26 -14.06 -11.69
CA GLN A 79 -5.87 -12.75 -12.23
C GLN A 79 -5.10 -11.90 -11.22
N GLY A 80 -4.99 -12.37 -9.97
CA GLY A 80 -4.31 -11.64 -8.91
C GLY A 80 -5.04 -10.37 -8.50
N GLU A 81 -6.37 -10.34 -8.67
CA GLU A 81 -7.19 -9.24 -8.17
C GLU A 81 -6.99 -9.08 -6.66
N THR A 82 -6.84 -7.83 -6.22
CA THR A 82 -6.75 -7.55 -4.78
C THR A 82 -8.17 -7.58 -4.20
N PRO A 83 -8.42 -8.32 -3.10
CA PRO A 83 -9.72 -8.28 -2.43
C PRO A 83 -10.00 -6.87 -1.90
N GLN A 84 -11.25 -6.40 -2.00
CA GLN A 84 -11.62 -5.01 -1.68
C GLN A 84 -12.93 -4.96 -0.90
N ASN A 85 -13.13 -3.91 -0.11
CA ASN A 85 -14.35 -3.71 0.70
C ASN A 85 -14.69 -4.89 1.63
N PRO A 86 -13.78 -5.30 2.52
CA PRO A 86 -14.06 -6.37 3.47
C PRO A 86 -15.17 -6.00 4.45
N VAL A 87 -15.95 -7.01 4.84
CA VAL A 87 -16.85 -6.96 5.99
C VAL A 87 -16.31 -7.89 7.07
N VAL A 88 -16.12 -7.37 8.28
CA VAL A 88 -15.75 -8.20 9.44
C VAL A 88 -16.96 -9.05 9.82
N ILE A 89 -16.79 -10.37 9.86
CA ILE A 89 -17.85 -11.31 10.21
C ILE A 89 -17.67 -11.93 11.59
N ASP A 90 -16.43 -12.02 12.06
CA ASP A 90 -16.08 -12.56 13.36
C ASP A 90 -14.69 -12.05 13.79
N THR A 91 -14.39 -12.16 15.09
CA THR A 91 -13.10 -11.80 15.66
C THR A 91 -12.61 -12.91 16.59
N VAL A 92 -11.45 -13.47 16.27
CA VAL A 92 -10.80 -14.51 17.07
C VAL A 92 -9.75 -13.88 17.97
N VAL A 93 -9.85 -14.12 19.28
CA VAL A 93 -8.78 -13.76 20.23
C VAL A 93 -7.73 -14.86 20.23
N MET A 94 -6.52 -14.54 19.80
CA MET A 94 -5.42 -15.49 19.68
C MET A 94 -4.78 -15.75 21.05
N GLN A 95 -4.27 -16.96 21.25
CA GLN A 95 -3.59 -17.37 22.48
C GLN A 95 -2.10 -17.49 22.24
N PRO A 96 -1.25 -17.05 23.19
CA PRO A 96 0.19 -17.21 23.08
C PRO A 96 0.54 -18.69 23.23
N GLU A 97 1.26 -19.25 22.27
CA GLU A 97 1.58 -20.67 22.24
C GLU A 97 3.02 -20.93 22.70
N SER A 98 3.99 -20.31 22.02
CA SER A 98 5.42 -20.50 22.28
C SER A 98 6.25 -19.36 21.71
N TYR A 99 7.58 -19.47 21.83
CA TYR A 99 8.51 -18.57 21.14
C TYR A 99 8.98 -19.20 19.83
N HIS A 100 9.33 -18.35 18.87
CA HIS A 100 9.98 -18.81 17.64
C HIS A 100 11.31 -19.50 17.96
N GLU A 101 11.62 -20.56 17.20
CA GLU A 101 12.82 -21.39 17.45
C GLU A 101 14.12 -20.58 17.36
N GLU A 102 14.14 -19.57 16.51
CA GLU A 102 15.31 -18.74 16.25
C GLU A 102 15.46 -17.54 17.20
N SER A 103 14.38 -17.12 17.88
CA SER A 103 14.42 -15.93 18.74
C SER A 103 13.29 -15.91 19.78
N GLN A 104 13.67 -15.66 21.03
CA GLN A 104 12.74 -15.41 22.14
C GLN A 104 12.10 -14.01 22.09
N GLU A 105 12.54 -13.14 21.18
CA GLU A 105 11.88 -11.86 20.94
C GLU A 105 10.60 -12.00 20.10
N ILE A 106 10.41 -13.17 19.47
CA ILE A 106 9.26 -13.46 18.61
C ILE A 106 8.36 -14.45 19.34
N MET A 107 7.14 -14.02 19.63
CA MET A 107 6.11 -14.87 20.23
C MET A 107 5.14 -15.35 19.14
N ILE A 108 4.85 -16.65 19.17
CA ILE A 108 3.90 -17.33 18.29
C ILE A 108 2.54 -17.34 19.00
N TRP A 109 1.53 -16.93 18.26
CA TRP A 109 0.13 -16.92 18.68
C TRP A 109 -0.68 -17.84 17.78
N ALA A 110 -1.63 -18.55 18.37
CA ALA A 110 -2.53 -19.44 17.66
C ALA A 110 -3.99 -19.11 17.96
N GLY A 111 -4.82 -19.16 16.94
CA GLY A 111 -6.26 -19.04 17.02
C GLY A 111 -6.91 -20.07 16.09
N THR A 112 -8.14 -20.45 16.39
CA THR A 112 -8.92 -21.34 15.52
C THR A 112 -10.24 -20.68 15.18
N TYR A 113 -10.66 -20.85 13.92
CA TYR A 113 -11.93 -20.37 13.43
C TYR A 113 -12.64 -21.49 12.68
N THR A 114 -13.89 -21.77 13.04
CA THR A 114 -14.71 -22.76 12.35
C THR A 114 -15.67 -22.04 11.42
N VAL A 115 -15.61 -22.35 10.12
CA VAL A 115 -16.48 -21.74 9.13
C VAL A 115 -17.94 -22.14 9.41
N PRO A 116 -18.86 -21.20 9.64
CA PRO A 116 -20.26 -21.53 9.93
C PRO A 116 -20.89 -22.36 8.81
N ILE A 117 -21.77 -23.30 9.16
CA ILE A 117 -22.47 -24.14 8.17
C ILE A 117 -23.39 -23.37 7.22
N ASN A 118 -23.80 -22.17 7.62
CA ASN A 118 -24.60 -21.23 6.85
C ASN A 118 -23.74 -20.18 6.13
N SER A 119 -22.42 -20.36 6.11
CA SER A 119 -21.50 -19.45 5.43
C SER A 119 -21.78 -19.43 3.92
N LEU A 120 -21.84 -18.22 3.37
CA LEU A 120 -21.98 -18.02 1.93
C LEU A 120 -20.60 -18.27 1.30
N GLY A 121 -20.54 -19.07 0.23
CA GLY A 121 -19.28 -19.24 -0.51
C GLY A 121 -18.75 -17.89 -0.97
N GLY A 122 -17.43 -17.71 -1.02
CA GLY A 122 -16.82 -16.43 -1.34
C GLY A 122 -15.35 -16.37 -0.96
N VAL A 123 -14.78 -15.17 -1.02
CA VAL A 123 -13.40 -14.93 -0.59
C VAL A 123 -13.39 -14.46 0.86
N TYR A 124 -12.51 -15.09 1.63
CA TYR A 124 -12.30 -14.79 3.04
C TYR A 124 -10.83 -14.46 3.28
N GLY A 125 -10.57 -13.60 4.25
CA GLY A 125 -9.23 -13.28 4.74
C GLY A 125 -9.21 -13.14 6.25
N ALA A 126 -8.02 -12.99 6.82
CA ALA A 126 -7.84 -12.66 8.23
C ALA A 126 -7.00 -11.38 8.32
N SER A 127 -7.47 -10.40 9.09
CA SER A 127 -6.70 -9.22 9.47
C SER A 127 -6.27 -9.39 10.91
N ILE A 128 -4.97 -9.46 11.14
CA ILE A 128 -4.42 -9.76 12.46
C ILE A 128 -3.85 -8.49 13.06
N SER A 129 -4.24 -8.17 14.28
CA SER A 129 -3.76 -7.00 15.01
C SER A 129 -3.13 -7.43 16.33
N MET A 130 -2.04 -6.77 16.71
CA MET A 130 -1.49 -6.82 18.06
C MET A 130 -1.64 -5.45 18.73
N GLU A 131 -1.97 -5.46 20.02
CA GLU A 131 -1.99 -4.30 20.88
C GLU A 131 -1.06 -4.53 22.08
N GLU A 132 -0.13 -3.60 22.30
CA GLU A 132 0.79 -3.61 23.43
C GLU A 132 1.14 -2.18 23.84
N GLY A 133 1.00 -1.86 25.13
CA GLY A 133 1.45 -0.56 25.67
C GLY A 133 0.81 0.67 25.02
N GLY A 134 -0.38 0.53 24.42
CA GLY A 134 -1.07 1.61 23.68
C GLY A 134 -0.60 1.79 22.24
N LEU A 135 0.27 0.90 21.73
CA LEU A 135 0.59 0.77 20.31
C LEU A 135 -0.28 -0.33 19.69
N THR A 136 -0.68 -0.12 18.44
CA THR A 136 -1.40 -1.12 17.64
C THR A 136 -0.68 -1.33 16.32
N ALA A 137 -0.34 -2.58 16.02
CA ALA A 137 0.19 -3.00 14.74
C ALA A 137 -0.79 -3.98 14.10
N THR A 138 -1.06 -3.81 12.82
CA THR A 138 -2.02 -4.64 12.08
C THR A 138 -1.35 -5.15 10.82
N ASP A 139 -1.56 -6.43 10.52
CA ASP A 139 -1.25 -7.09 9.27
C ASP A 139 -2.57 -7.52 8.60
N ASN A 140 -2.74 -7.22 7.32
CA ASN A 140 -3.95 -7.58 6.60
C ASN A 140 -3.67 -7.96 5.14
N PRO A 141 -4.60 -8.67 4.47
CA PRO A 141 -4.37 -9.22 3.14
C PRO A 141 -4.13 -8.20 2.02
N THR A 142 -4.46 -6.92 2.23
CA THR A 142 -4.38 -5.87 1.20
C THR A 142 -3.22 -4.89 1.42
N GLN A 143 -2.54 -4.94 2.57
CA GLN A 143 -1.50 -3.97 2.92
C GLN A 143 -0.36 -3.84 1.90
N ILE A 144 0.20 -4.97 1.45
CA ILE A 144 1.29 -4.96 0.45
C ILE A 144 0.82 -4.39 -0.90
N PRO A 145 -0.28 -4.90 -1.52
CA PRO A 145 -0.74 -4.34 -2.78
C PRO A 145 -1.16 -2.87 -2.68
N ASP A 146 -1.85 -2.47 -1.61
CA ASP A 146 -2.28 -1.09 -1.39
C ASP A 146 -1.07 -0.15 -1.27
N LYS A 147 -0.02 -0.58 -0.55
CA LYS A 147 1.22 0.19 -0.43
C LYS A 147 1.94 0.32 -1.77
N LEU A 148 2.03 -0.75 -2.55
CA LEU A 148 2.64 -0.69 -3.88
C LEU A 148 1.93 0.32 -4.78
N VAL A 149 0.59 0.30 -4.79
CA VAL A 149 -0.22 1.26 -5.56
C VAL A 149 0.05 2.69 -5.08
N SER A 150 0.03 2.92 -3.76
CA SER A 150 0.29 4.25 -3.18
C SER A 150 1.66 4.80 -3.54
N GLU A 151 2.72 3.98 -3.50
CA GLU A 151 4.08 4.42 -3.87
C GLU A 151 4.19 4.76 -5.36
N ILE A 152 3.52 3.98 -6.23
CA ILE A 152 3.44 4.28 -7.66
C ILE A 152 2.71 5.61 -7.90
N GLU A 153 1.58 5.83 -7.23
CA GLU A 153 0.84 7.09 -7.33
C GLU A 153 1.67 8.29 -6.87
N GLN A 154 2.41 8.15 -5.78
CA GLN A 154 3.29 9.20 -5.28
C GLN A 154 4.41 9.54 -6.28
N LEU A 155 5.01 8.51 -6.91
CA LEU A 155 5.98 8.71 -7.98
C LEU A 155 5.36 9.46 -9.16
N LEU A 156 4.18 9.06 -9.61
CA LEU A 156 3.48 9.70 -10.73
C LEU A 156 3.14 11.18 -10.42
N GLN A 157 2.64 11.46 -9.22
CA GLN A 157 2.39 12.84 -8.76
C GLN A 157 3.69 13.66 -8.72
N THR A 158 4.81 13.05 -8.32
CA THR A 158 6.10 13.74 -8.30
C THR A 158 6.55 14.10 -9.71
N ILE A 159 6.36 13.20 -10.68
CA ILE A 159 6.64 13.47 -12.10
C ILE A 159 5.77 14.61 -12.61
N ASP A 160 4.48 14.58 -12.30
CA ASP A 160 3.50 15.61 -12.70
C ASP A 160 3.88 16.99 -12.12
N ASN A 161 4.09 17.07 -10.80
CA ASN A 161 4.55 18.29 -10.14
C ASN A 161 5.88 18.81 -10.70
N THR A 162 6.80 17.91 -11.07
CA THR A 162 8.08 18.29 -11.68
C THR A 162 7.88 18.84 -13.08
N TRP A 163 6.99 18.25 -13.88
CA TRP A 163 6.64 18.72 -15.21
C TRP A 163 5.98 20.11 -15.15
N ASP A 164 5.03 20.28 -14.24
CA ASP A 164 4.35 21.56 -14.00
C ASP A 164 5.31 22.64 -13.49
N SER A 165 6.21 22.29 -12.56
CA SER A 165 7.21 23.23 -12.03
C SER A 165 8.27 23.59 -13.07
N ALA A 166 8.71 22.63 -13.89
CA ALA A 166 9.68 22.89 -14.95
C ALA A 166 9.04 23.69 -16.09
N ASN A 167 7.71 23.59 -16.26
CA ASN A 167 6.93 24.21 -17.31
C ASN A 167 7.69 24.29 -18.64
N PRO A 168 8.15 23.15 -19.18
CA PRO A 168 9.07 23.14 -20.32
C PRO A 168 8.47 23.80 -21.58
N THR A 169 7.15 23.94 -21.62
CA THR A 169 6.43 24.65 -22.69
C THR A 169 6.54 26.18 -22.61
N MET A 170 6.88 26.76 -21.45
CA MET A 170 7.13 28.20 -21.31
C MET A 170 8.39 28.64 -22.04
N ASP A 171 9.48 27.87 -21.97
CA ASP A 171 10.72 28.21 -22.70
C ASP A 171 10.48 28.18 -24.21
N MET A 172 9.72 27.20 -24.70
CA MET A 172 9.29 27.15 -26.09
C MET A 172 8.42 28.36 -26.45
N LYS A 173 7.45 28.72 -25.59
CA LYS A 173 6.61 29.91 -25.78
C LYS A 173 7.45 31.19 -25.83
N ALA A 174 8.46 31.32 -24.97
CA ALA A 174 9.35 32.48 -24.93
C ALA A 174 10.16 32.63 -26.22
N VAL A 175 10.57 31.53 -26.86
CA VAL A 175 11.20 31.56 -28.19
C VAL A 175 10.23 32.12 -29.24
N PHE A 176 8.99 31.62 -29.28
CA PHE A 176 7.97 32.11 -30.22
C PHE A 176 7.56 33.57 -29.97
N ASP A 177 7.41 33.97 -28.70
CA ASP A 177 7.11 35.35 -28.33
C ASP A 177 8.23 36.31 -28.79
N ASN A 178 9.50 35.91 -28.64
CA ASN A 178 10.67 36.69 -29.11
C ASN A 178 10.78 36.75 -30.63
N LEU A 179 10.47 35.65 -31.34
CA LEU A 179 10.41 35.66 -32.80
C LEU A 179 9.30 36.60 -33.30
N ASN A 180 8.17 36.64 -32.62
CA ASN A 180 7.08 37.54 -32.99
C ASN A 180 7.40 39.01 -32.68
N SER A 181 8.02 39.30 -31.53
CA SER A 181 8.39 40.67 -31.14
C SER A 181 9.49 41.25 -32.05
N SER A 182 10.51 40.45 -32.40
CA SER A 182 11.57 40.87 -33.31
C SER A 182 11.03 41.16 -34.73
N GLY A 183 10.09 40.37 -35.23
CA GLY A 183 9.41 40.64 -36.51
C GLY A 183 8.53 41.89 -36.50
N ALA A 184 7.88 42.21 -35.37
CA ALA A 184 7.05 43.39 -35.22
C ALA A 184 7.84 44.71 -35.07
N GLN A 185 9.11 44.64 -34.67
CA GLN A 185 9.97 45.82 -34.46
C GLN A 185 10.84 46.20 -35.67
N ALA A 186 10.85 45.40 -36.74
CA ALA A 186 11.59 45.72 -37.97
C ALA A 186 10.89 46.86 -38.76
N PRO A 187 11.62 47.71 -39.51
CA PRO A 187 11.02 48.77 -40.32
C PRO A 187 10.11 48.16 -41.41
N GLY A 188 8.79 48.28 -41.23
CA GLY A 188 7.76 47.65 -42.07
C GLY A 188 7.08 46.40 -41.46
N GLY A 189 7.32 46.08 -40.18
CA GLY A 189 6.98 44.77 -39.60
C GLY A 189 5.52 44.51 -39.22
N GLY A 190 4.89 43.51 -39.85
CA GLY A 190 3.62 42.89 -39.46
C GLY A 190 3.77 41.57 -38.68
N GLY A 191 4.94 41.35 -38.06
CA GLY A 191 5.16 40.25 -37.12
C GLY A 191 5.29 38.87 -37.77
N TRP A 192 5.14 37.82 -36.95
CA TRP A 192 5.34 36.42 -37.37
C TRP A 192 4.42 35.99 -38.53
N THR A 193 3.18 36.49 -38.55
CA THR A 193 2.21 36.17 -39.60
C THR A 193 2.66 36.68 -40.96
N GLU A 194 3.18 37.91 -41.04
CA GLU A 194 3.73 38.45 -42.29
C GLU A 194 5.01 37.71 -42.72
N PHE A 195 5.89 37.35 -41.78
CA PHE A 195 7.08 36.55 -42.10
C PHE A 195 6.73 35.19 -42.72
N VAL A 196 5.75 34.48 -42.15
CA VAL A 196 5.27 33.20 -42.69
C VAL A 196 4.61 33.40 -44.05
N ASP A 197 3.81 34.46 -44.21
CA ASP A 197 3.17 34.83 -45.48
C ASP A 197 4.20 35.14 -46.58
N ASP A 198 5.25 35.88 -46.28
CA ASP A 198 6.32 36.21 -47.24
C ASP A 198 7.19 35.00 -47.58
N ALA A 199 7.50 34.16 -46.59
CA ALA A 199 8.22 32.92 -46.82
C ALA A 199 7.41 31.91 -47.65
N THR A 200 6.08 31.87 -47.49
CA THR A 200 5.19 30.99 -48.27
C THR A 200 4.87 31.54 -49.66
N ARG A 201 5.00 32.85 -49.90
CA ARG A 201 4.86 33.44 -51.24
C ARG A 201 6.02 33.09 -52.19
N GLY A 202 7.16 32.64 -51.66
CA GLY A 202 8.34 32.25 -52.43
C GLY A 202 9.02 33.45 -53.11
N THR A 203 10.32 33.33 -53.41
CA THR A 203 11.06 34.38 -54.13
C THR A 203 10.53 34.50 -55.56
N GLY A 204 9.68 35.49 -55.80
CA GLY A 204 9.45 36.03 -57.15
C GLY A 204 10.69 36.73 -57.66
#